data_AF-A0A8S3CUR2-F1
#
_entry.id   AF-A0A8S3CUR2-F1
#
_cell.length_a   1.000
_cell.length_b   1.000
_cell.length_c   1.000
_cell.angle_alpha   90.00
_cell.angle_beta   90.00
_cell.angle_gamma   90.00
#
_symmetry.space_group_name_H-M   'P 1'
#
loop_
_entity.id
_entity.type
_entity.pdbx_description
1 polymer ?
#
loop_
_entity_poly.entity_id
_entity_poly.type
_entity_poly.pdbx_seq_one_letter_code
_entity_poly.pdbx_strand_id
1 'polypeptide(L)'
;YDLSPSGEGLYMPPSRNDEEQIRYRTHQKFQAIIASAVANTEGNGKNTYLLLGPIGTGAFFNDKKMIAELFFDILNNSLMSSNKAIRYAFEEIWFVSTNSLEVFENVFGKH
;
A
#
# COMPACT_ATOMS: atom_id res chain seq x y z
N TYR A 1 -12.65 11.72 18.75
CA TYR A 1 -13.13 11.89 17.37
C TYR A 1 -14.57 11.43 17.34
N ASP A 2 -15.49 12.38 17.16
CA ASP A 2 -16.92 12.11 17.10
C ASP A 2 -17.27 11.66 15.67
N LEU A 3 -17.98 10.52 15.56
CA LEU A 3 -18.42 9.92 14.30
C LEU A 3 -19.96 9.91 14.22
N SER A 4 -20.63 10.93 14.77
CA SER A 4 -22.06 11.08 14.53
C SER A 4 -22.31 11.58 13.09
N PRO A 5 -23.17 10.93 12.30
CA PRO A 5 -23.56 11.41 10.98
C PRO A 5 -24.47 12.63 11.19
N SER A 6 -23.94 13.84 11.04
CA SER A 6 -24.77 15.03 10.90
C SER A 6 -25.60 14.89 9.63
N GLY A 7 -26.90 15.13 9.77
CA GLY A 7 -27.93 14.90 8.77
C GLY A 7 -27.63 15.45 7.38
N GLU A 8 -28.29 14.84 6.40
CA GLU A 8 -28.29 15.18 4.97
C GLU A 8 -27.04 14.74 4.17
N GLY A 9 -26.91 13.42 3.98
CA GLY A 9 -27.16 12.81 2.67
C GLY A 9 -26.29 13.19 1.45
N LEU A 10 -25.19 13.94 1.60
CA LEU A 10 -24.20 14.09 0.55
C LEU A 10 -22.84 13.64 1.10
N TYR A 11 -22.35 12.51 0.59
CA TYR A 11 -20.94 12.17 0.70
C TYR A 11 -20.16 13.30 0.03
N MET A 12 -19.65 14.25 0.82
CA MET A 12 -18.63 15.15 0.32
C MET A 12 -17.36 14.31 0.21
N PRO A 13 -16.85 14.04 -1.02
CA PRO A 13 -15.50 13.54 -1.13
C PRO A 13 -14.61 14.54 -0.40
N PRO A 14 -13.63 14.07 0.37
CA PRO A 14 -12.77 14.96 1.14
C PRO A 14 -12.10 15.94 0.20
N SER A 15 -11.79 17.13 0.72
CA SER A 15 -11.08 18.14 -0.06
C SER A 15 -9.84 17.49 -0.68
N ARG A 16 -9.59 17.77 -1.95
CA ARG A 16 -8.48 17.21 -2.74
C ARG A 16 -7.09 17.48 -2.11
N ASN A 17 -7.03 18.27 -1.04
CA ASN A 17 -5.83 18.77 -0.39
C ASN A 17 -5.62 18.23 1.03
N ASP A 18 -6.47 17.31 1.51
CA ASP A 18 -6.23 16.66 2.81
C ASP A 18 -5.29 15.47 2.62
N GLU A 19 -3.98 15.76 2.66
CA GLU A 19 -2.90 14.78 2.47
C GLU A 19 -3.01 13.62 3.46
N GLU A 20 -3.43 13.87 4.71
CA GLU A 20 -3.61 12.83 5.72
C GLU A 20 -4.75 11.88 5.35
N GLN A 21 -5.88 12.40 4.87
CA GLN A 21 -6.97 11.56 4.39
C GLN A 21 -6.62 10.77 3.14
N ILE A 22 -5.89 11.36 2.20
CA ILE A 22 -5.40 10.66 1.00
C ILE A 22 -4.47 9.53 1.44
N ARG A 23 -3.52 9.80 2.34
CA ARG A 23 -2.60 8.79 2.88
C ARG A 23 -3.36 7.67 3.59
N TYR A 24 -4.29 8.00 4.49
CA TYR A 24 -5.08 7.03 5.25
C TYR A 24 -5.91 6.11 4.34
N ARG A 25 -6.65 6.68 3.38
CA ARG A 25 -7.49 5.90 2.46
C ARG A 25 -6.66 5.03 1.52
N THR A 26 -5.52 5.55 1.07
CA THR A 26 -4.59 4.80 0.21
C THR A 26 -3.97 3.64 0.99
N HIS A 27 -3.54 3.88 2.23
CA HIS A 27 -3.03 2.84 3.13
C HIS A 27 -4.07 1.71 3.31
N GLN A 28 -5.32 2.04 3.65
CA GLN A 28 -6.37 1.04 3.83
C GLN A 28 -6.61 0.19 2.57
N LYS A 29 -6.64 0.83 1.40
CA LYS A 29 -6.80 0.12 0.13
C LYS A 29 -5.63 -0.81 -0.16
N PHE A 30 -4.40 -0.33 0.04
CA PHE A 30 -3.20 -1.14 -0.18
C PHE A 30 -3.15 -2.32 0.80
N GLN A 31 -3.49 -2.09 2.07
CA GLN A 31 -3.55 -3.14 3.07
C GLN A 31 -4.55 -4.24 2.66
N ALA A 32 -5.72 -3.87 2.14
CA ALA A 32 -6.71 -4.84 1.64
C ALA A 32 -6.19 -5.64 0.42
N ILE A 33 -5.53 -4.97 -0.53
CA ILE A 33 -4.93 -5.61 -1.71
C ILE A 33 -3.84 -6.60 -1.29
N ILE A 34 -2.93 -6.18 -0.40
CA ILE A 34 -1.84 -7.03 0.08
C ILE A 34 -2.37 -8.20 0.90
N ALA A 35 -3.34 -7.97 1.80
CA ALA A 35 -3.97 -9.06 2.55
C ALA A 35 -4.62 -10.11 1.63
N SER A 36 -5.27 -9.65 0.55
CA SER A 36 -5.84 -10.53 -0.47
C SER A 36 -4.76 -11.31 -1.22
N ALA A 37 -3.62 -10.68 -1.54
CA ALA A 37 -2.48 -11.37 -2.15
C ALA A 37 -1.90 -12.44 -1.21
N VAL A 38 -1.71 -12.11 0.08
CA VAL A 38 -1.22 -13.04 1.12
C VAL A 38 -2.13 -14.26 1.28
N ALA A 39 -3.45 -14.07 1.22
CA ALA A 39 -4.41 -15.18 1.32
C ALA A 39 -4.23 -16.23 0.20
N ASN A 40 -3.62 -15.85 -0.92
CA ASN A 40 -3.38 -16.72 -2.07
C ASN A 40 -1.99 -17.40 -2.08
N THR A 41 -1.14 -17.20 -1.06
CA THR A 41 0.26 -17.69 -1.06
C THR A 41 0.45 -19.06 -0.40
N GLU A 42 -0.65 -19.76 -0.09
CA GLU A 42 -0.69 -21.01 0.68
C GLU A 42 0.10 -20.99 2.01
N GLY A 43 0.46 -19.79 2.49
CA GLY A 43 1.19 -19.56 3.75
C GLY A 43 2.68 -19.96 3.74
N ASN A 44 3.22 -20.48 2.64
CA ASN A 44 4.63 -20.89 2.55
C ASN A 44 5.48 -20.03 1.60
N GLY A 45 4.84 -19.14 0.84
CA GLY A 45 5.47 -18.16 -0.06
C GLY A 45 6.13 -18.75 -1.30
N LYS A 46 6.23 -20.08 -1.45
CA LYS A 46 6.86 -20.71 -2.61
C LYS A 46 6.09 -20.40 -3.89
N ASN A 47 6.80 -20.06 -4.96
CA ASN A 47 6.25 -19.69 -6.26
C ASN A 47 5.29 -18.50 -6.22
N THR A 48 5.36 -17.66 -5.19
CA THR A 48 4.50 -16.48 -5.09
C THR A 48 5.31 -15.21 -5.30
N TYR A 49 4.98 -14.47 -6.36
CA TYR A 49 5.61 -13.21 -6.71
C TYR A 49 4.64 -12.04 -6.51
N LEU A 50 5.12 -10.93 -5.97
CA LEU A 50 4.34 -9.70 -5.87
C LEU A 50 4.95 -8.62 -6.78
N LEU A 51 4.19 -8.21 -7.79
CA LEU A 51 4.56 -7.12 -8.69
C LEU A 51 3.87 -5.84 -8.22
N LEU A 52 4.67 -4.86 -7.79
CA LEU A 52 4.21 -3.54 -7.34
C LEU A 52 4.65 -2.46 -8.32
N GLY A 53 3.93 -1.36 -8.33
CA GLY A 53 4.25 -0.21 -9.16
C GLY A 53 3.77 1.10 -8.53
N PRO A 54 4.04 2.24 -9.18
CA PRO A 54 3.67 3.56 -8.69
C PRO A 54 2.17 3.83 -8.89
N ILE A 55 1.32 3.15 -8.11
CA ILE A 55 -0.14 3.20 -8.27
C ILE A 55 -0.65 4.63 -8.04
N GLY A 56 -1.33 5.16 -9.05
CA GLY A 56 -1.98 6.46 -8.98
C GLY A 56 -1.06 7.67 -9.09
N THR A 57 0.23 7.51 -9.38
CA THR A 57 1.16 8.66 -9.46
C THR A 57 1.12 9.40 -10.81
N GLY A 58 0.43 8.84 -11.81
CA GLY A 58 0.20 9.45 -13.12
C GLY A 58 -1.06 10.31 -13.12
N ALA A 59 -2.14 9.80 -13.72
CA ALA A 59 -3.42 10.51 -13.87
C ALA A 59 -4.07 10.98 -12.54
N PHE A 60 -3.74 10.33 -11.43
CA PHE A 60 -4.29 10.66 -10.11
C PHE A 60 -3.36 11.53 -9.26
N PHE A 61 -2.15 11.83 -9.75
CA PHE A 61 -1.19 12.74 -9.11
C PHE A 61 -0.82 12.40 -7.66
N ASN A 62 -0.90 11.13 -7.28
CA ASN A 62 -0.38 10.70 -5.97
C ASN A 62 1.13 10.92 -5.89
N ASP A 63 1.62 11.35 -4.74
CA ASP A 63 3.06 11.47 -4.51
C ASP A 63 3.74 10.09 -4.56
N LYS A 64 4.82 9.98 -5.34
CA LYS A 64 5.53 8.71 -5.56
C LYS A 64 6.17 8.19 -4.27
N LYS A 65 6.74 9.10 -3.47
CA LYS A 65 7.43 8.74 -2.23
C LYS A 65 6.43 8.24 -1.19
N MET A 66 5.29 8.92 -1.03
CA MET A 66 4.17 8.47 -0.20
C MET A 66 3.71 7.07 -0.59
N ILE A 67 3.52 6.79 -1.88
CA ILE A 67 3.11 5.45 -2.34
C ILE A 67 4.17 4.40 -1.97
N ALA A 68 5.45 4.68 -2.19
CA ALA A 68 6.53 3.78 -1.82
C ALA A 68 6.60 3.53 -0.30
N GLU A 69 6.50 4.59 0.52
CA GLU A 69 6.46 4.50 1.99
C GLU A 69 5.28 3.66 2.47
N LEU A 70 4.09 3.85 1.88
CA LEU A 70 2.91 3.07 2.24
C LEU A 70 3.10 1.57 1.96
N PHE A 71 3.68 1.21 0.82
CA PHE A 71 4.01 -0.19 0.55
C PHE A 71 5.06 -0.73 1.52
N PHE A 72 6.08 0.07 1.84
CA PHE A 72 7.11 -0.31 2.78
C PHE A 72 6.54 -0.58 4.17
N ASP A 73 5.71 0.33 4.68
CA ASP A 73 5.05 0.20 5.98
C ASP A 73 4.20 -1.06 6.03
N ILE A 74 3.39 -1.31 5.00
CA ILE A 74 2.51 -2.48 4.94
C ILE A 74 3.32 -3.78 4.87
N LEU A 75 4.33 -3.86 4.00
CA LEU A 75 5.10 -5.09 3.79
C LEU A 75 5.99 -5.45 4.99
N ASN A 76 6.41 -4.46 5.78
CA ASN A 76 7.21 -4.68 7.00
C ASN A 76 6.36 -4.89 8.25
N ASN A 77 5.07 -4.56 8.22
CA ASN A 77 4.14 -4.91 9.30
C ASN A 77 3.86 -6.42 9.35
N SER A 78 3.51 -6.92 10.53
CA SER A 78 3.03 -8.29 10.70
C SER A 78 1.57 -8.41 10.26
N LEU A 79 1.26 -9.52 9.59
CA LEU A 79 -0.14 -9.92 9.44
C LEU A 79 -0.66 -10.36 10.82
N MET A 80 -1.93 -10.11 11.13
CA MET A 80 -2.52 -10.58 12.39
C MET A 80 -2.21 -12.07 12.59
N SER A 81 -1.68 -12.41 13.77
CA SER A 81 -1.23 -13.75 14.18
C SER A 81 0.12 -14.24 13.65
N SER A 82 0.83 -13.48 12.81
CA SER A 82 2.19 -13.80 12.36
C SER A 82 3.25 -13.04 13.15
N ASN A 83 4.33 -13.73 13.53
CA ASN A 83 5.53 -13.09 14.09
C ASN A 83 6.49 -12.58 13.00
N LYS A 84 6.17 -12.81 11.72
CA LYS A 84 6.96 -12.38 10.56
C LYS A 84 6.25 -11.27 9.81
N ALA A 85 7.05 -10.36 9.24
CA ALA A 85 6.60 -9.33 8.32
C ALA A 85 5.91 -9.93 7.08
N ILE A 86 4.90 -9.22 6.55
CA ILE A 86 4.11 -9.65 5.39
C ILE A 86 4.97 -9.98 4.17
N ARG A 87 6.09 -9.27 3.96
CA ARG A 87 7.00 -9.54 2.84
C ARG A 87 7.44 -11.01 2.74
N TYR A 88 7.50 -11.73 3.85
CA TYR A 88 7.89 -13.15 3.88
C TYR A 88 6.78 -14.12 3.44
N ALA A 89 5.59 -13.60 3.14
CA ALA A 89 4.53 -14.38 2.48
C ALA A 89 4.77 -14.52 0.96
N PHE A 90 5.76 -13.83 0.41
CA PHE A 90 6.14 -13.84 -1.00
C PHE A 90 7.59 -14.30 -1.15
N GLU A 91 7.91 -15.02 -2.22
CA GLU A 91 9.27 -15.43 -2.56
C GLU A 91 10.09 -14.23 -3.05
N GLU A 92 9.51 -13.45 -3.96
CA GLU A 92 10.11 -12.21 -4.45
C GLU A 92 9.07 -11.09 -4.57
N ILE A 93 9.54 -9.85 -4.38
CA ILE A 93 8.75 -8.63 -4.58
C ILE A 93 9.50 -7.77 -5.59
N TRP A 94 8.84 -7.47 -6.70
CA TRP A 94 9.42 -6.70 -7.80
C TRP A 94 8.72 -5.35 -7.93
N PHE A 95 9.50 -4.30 -8.09
CA PHE A 95 8.99 -2.96 -8.37
C PHE A 95 9.12 -2.68 -9.86
N VAL A 96 7.99 -2.47 -10.53
CA VAL A 96 7.92 -2.22 -11.97
C VAL A 96 7.54 -0.76 -12.19
N SER A 97 8.46 0.00 -12.76
CA SER A 97 8.23 1.39 -13.14
C SER A 97 9.16 1.83 -14.25
N THR A 98 8.68 2.69 -15.15
CA THR A 98 9.49 3.30 -16.21
C THR A 98 10.26 4.53 -15.74
N ASN A 99 9.85 5.20 -14.67
CA ASN A 99 10.38 6.51 -14.25
C ASN A 99 10.32 6.79 -12.74
N SER A 100 10.02 5.78 -11.94
CA SER A 100 9.84 5.91 -10.48
C SER A 100 10.55 4.81 -9.71
N LEU A 101 11.33 3.96 -10.37
CA LEU A 101 12.01 2.82 -9.75
C LEU A 101 12.97 3.28 -8.64
N GLU A 102 13.78 4.31 -8.91
CA GLU A 102 14.72 4.89 -7.95
C GLU A 102 14.05 5.36 -6.65
N VAL A 103 12.83 5.89 -6.72
CA VAL A 103 12.07 6.31 -5.53
C VAL A 103 11.75 5.12 -4.63
N PHE A 104 11.33 4.00 -5.24
CA PHE A 104 11.03 2.78 -4.51
C PHE A 104 12.31 2.13 -3.97
N GLU A 105 13.37 2.05 -4.77
CA GLU A 105 14.68 1.54 -4.33
C GLU A 105 15.24 2.34 -3.15
N ASN A 106 15.08 3.66 -3.15
CA ASN A 106 15.53 4.51 -2.04
C ASN A 106 14.75 4.26 -0.74
N VAL A 107 13.45 3.94 -0.84
CA VAL A 107 12.60 3.68 0.33
C VAL A 107 12.82 2.26 0.88
N PHE A 108 12.92 1.27 0.00
CA PHE A 108 13.11 -0.13 0.40
C PHE A 108 14.57 -0.47 0.74
N GLY A 109 15.51 0.39 0.35
CA GLY A 109 16.93 0.12 0.36
C GLY A 109 17.36 -0.58 -0.94
N LYS A 110 18.64 -0.42 -1.32
CA LYS A 110 19.24 -1.22 -2.39
C LYS A 110 19.27 -2.67 -1.92
N HIS A 111 18.39 -3.51 -2.46
CA HIS A 111 18.45 -4.96 -2.32
C HIS A 111 19.52 -5.54 -3.26
#